data_AF-A0A8T2R9X8-F1
#
_entry.id   AF-A0A8T2R9X8-F1
#
_cell.length_a   1.000
_cell.length_b   1.000
_cell.length_c   1.000
_cell.angle_alpha   90.00
_cell.angle_beta   90.00
_cell.angle_gamma   90.00
#
_symmetry.space_group_name_H-M   'P 1'
#
loop_
_entity.id
_entity.type
_entity.pdbx_description
1 polymer ?
#
loop_
_entity_poly.entity_id
_entity_poly.type
_entity_poly.pdbx_seq_one_letter_code
_entity_poly.pdbx_strand_id
1 'polypeptide(L)'
;MGGKSWRGPWSRLIRAKASVPHDIIRAELAAPPIEIEALTRAFSFVHSLWDTTRDRYTRLALESSRQLALQGDTSCWFAQMTSWFQTHGFTMDRLPPFQYSLQTPLMYLTRVEITRLIRQDLIELDTRRTWIEPTQELGTKMAFYREHLLILTTDGFVTRPSYMDTHLSHALRCAIGQLRTSSHQLEIETGRFRGVPANNRICRLCHLEPETELHYICHCTVYYEIRGRFHCLFREGFGPLSRVMSFEDQRCLGLYLLEVHRDRDTLPRRAGGRQSQRQITDFFTPDTDHSSIHTHSSVHIHTATTGTLIDRAVELGRARRPRVRGATQYRRRLQRKIRAVLFRRPECR
;
A
#
# COMPACT_ATOMS: atom_id res chain seq x y z
N MET A 1 -13.38 24.17 -2.79
CA MET A 1 -12.71 23.07 -3.51
C MET A 1 -12.95 21.75 -2.79
N GLY A 2 -14.09 21.11 -3.04
CA GLY A 2 -14.42 19.79 -2.49
C GLY A 2 -14.01 18.71 -3.48
N GLY A 3 -12.76 18.25 -3.41
CA GLY A 3 -12.29 17.14 -4.23
C GLY A 3 -13.16 15.91 -3.99
N LYS A 4 -13.86 15.46 -5.04
CA LYS A 4 -14.56 14.17 -5.06
C LYS A 4 -13.51 13.07 -4.89
N SER A 5 -13.21 12.73 -3.65
CA SER A 5 -12.32 11.64 -3.28
C SER A 5 -12.95 10.33 -3.70
N TRP A 6 -12.47 9.76 -4.80
CA TRP A 6 -12.70 8.38 -5.16
C TRP A 6 -12.34 7.47 -3.99
N ARG A 7 -13.33 6.95 -3.27
CA ARG A 7 -13.09 5.89 -2.28
C ARG A 7 -13.00 4.58 -3.03
N GLY A 8 -11.77 4.18 -3.36
CA GLY A 8 -11.50 2.87 -3.93
C GLY A 8 -12.08 1.73 -3.06
N PRO A 9 -12.31 0.52 -3.61
CA PRO A 9 -12.79 -0.64 -2.86
C PRO A 9 -11.98 -0.91 -1.57
N TRP A 10 -10.69 -0.58 -1.61
CA TRP A 10 -9.71 -0.72 -0.55
C TRP A 10 -9.98 0.15 0.69
N SER A 11 -10.37 1.42 0.52
CA SER A 11 -10.66 2.30 1.66
C SER A 11 -11.98 1.94 2.35
N ARG A 12 -12.91 1.29 1.62
CA ARG A 12 -14.16 0.76 2.18
C ARG A 12 -13.93 -0.41 3.15
N LEU A 13 -12.90 -1.22 2.93
CA LEU A 13 -12.59 -2.39 3.77
C LEU A 13 -12.32 -2.02 5.24
N ILE A 14 -11.70 -0.86 5.46
CA ILE A 14 -11.31 -0.35 6.79
C ILE A 14 -12.01 0.97 7.15
N ARG A 15 -13.01 1.38 6.36
CA ARG A 15 -13.75 2.65 6.52
C ARG A 15 -12.84 3.88 6.68
N ALA A 16 -11.78 3.94 5.89
CA ALA A 16 -10.88 5.09 5.88
C ALA A 16 -11.57 6.34 5.32
N LYS A 17 -11.21 7.50 5.87
CA LYS A 17 -11.65 8.82 5.37
C LYS A 17 -11.04 9.09 4.00
N ALA A 18 -11.76 9.89 3.22
CA ALA A 18 -11.32 10.44 1.94
C ALA A 18 -9.99 11.21 2.01
N SER A 19 -9.71 11.80 3.18
CA SER A 19 -8.50 12.59 3.44
C SER A 19 -7.27 11.75 3.78
N VAL A 20 -7.38 10.42 3.84
CA VAL A 20 -6.22 9.56 4.09
C VAL A 20 -5.40 9.46 2.80
N PRO A 21 -4.09 9.77 2.83
CA PRO A 21 -3.20 9.55 1.70
C PRO A 21 -3.28 8.13 1.16
N HIS A 22 -3.29 7.99 -0.17
CA HIS A 22 -3.39 6.68 -0.83
C HIS A 22 -2.23 5.75 -0.45
N ASP A 23 -1.04 6.31 -0.18
CA ASP A 23 0.13 5.53 0.20
C ASP A 23 -0.05 4.81 1.54
N ILE A 24 -0.73 5.43 2.51
CA ILE A 24 -1.09 4.76 3.77
C ILE A 24 -2.00 3.58 3.51
N ILE A 25 -3.03 3.76 2.65
CA ILE A 25 -3.97 2.68 2.31
C ILE A 25 -3.25 1.53 1.60
N ARG A 26 -2.33 1.85 0.69
CA ARG A 26 -1.49 0.87 -0.02
C ARG A 26 -0.58 0.12 0.95
N ALA A 27 0.06 0.84 1.88
CA ALA A 27 0.92 0.25 2.91
C ALA A 27 0.15 -0.69 3.84
N GLU A 28 -1.04 -0.29 4.32
CA GLU A 28 -1.93 -1.13 5.13
C GLU A 28 -2.32 -2.44 4.43
N LEU A 29 -2.38 -2.44 3.10
CA LEU A 29 -2.73 -3.61 2.30
C LEU A 29 -1.51 -4.38 1.79
N ALA A 30 -0.29 -3.89 2.07
CA ALA A 30 0.95 -4.32 1.40
C ALA A 30 0.78 -4.43 -0.13
N ALA A 31 0.06 -3.47 -0.71
CA ALA A 31 -0.28 -3.44 -2.12
C ALA A 31 0.55 -2.35 -2.82
N PRO A 32 1.36 -2.71 -3.83
CA PRO A 32 2.12 -1.71 -4.56
C PRO A 32 1.21 -0.82 -5.43
N PRO A 33 1.69 0.37 -5.82
CA PRO A 33 1.03 1.24 -6.80
C PRO A 33 0.71 0.50 -8.12
N ILE A 34 -0.29 0.97 -8.87
CA ILE A 34 -0.61 0.40 -10.19
C ILE A 34 0.51 0.71 -11.20
N GLU A 35 1.22 1.80 -10.96
CA GLU A 35 2.39 2.26 -11.69
C GLU A 35 3.48 1.18 -11.69
N ILE A 36 3.66 0.47 -10.56
CA ILE A 36 4.59 -0.66 -10.46
C ILE A 36 4.17 -1.83 -11.36
N GLU A 37 2.88 -2.12 -11.48
CA GLU A 37 2.38 -3.15 -12.39
C GLU A 37 2.61 -2.76 -13.85
N ALA A 38 2.40 -1.49 -14.19
CA ALA A 38 2.65 -0.95 -15.53
C ALA A 38 4.14 -1.02 -15.89
N LEU A 39 5.02 -0.54 -15.00
CA LEU A 39 6.47 -0.60 -15.17
C LEU A 39 6.97 -2.04 -15.28
N THR A 40 6.50 -2.95 -14.42
CA THR A 40 6.87 -4.37 -14.46
C THR A 40 6.57 -4.98 -15.84
N ARG A 41 5.39 -4.69 -16.40
CA ARG A 41 4.99 -5.18 -17.73
C ARG A 41 5.84 -4.56 -18.84
N ALA A 42 6.05 -3.24 -18.79
CA ALA A 42 6.85 -2.53 -19.79
C ALA A 42 8.30 -3.02 -19.79
N PHE A 43 8.93 -3.12 -18.62
CA PHE A 43 10.30 -3.61 -18.48
C PHE A 43 10.42 -5.06 -18.94
N SER A 44 9.48 -5.93 -18.54
CA SER A 44 9.47 -7.33 -18.99
C SER A 44 9.27 -7.47 -20.51
N PHE A 45 8.54 -6.53 -21.13
CA PHE A 45 8.39 -6.47 -22.57
C PHE A 45 9.69 -6.04 -23.25
N VAL A 46 10.32 -4.96 -22.76
CA VAL A 46 11.61 -4.48 -23.27
C VAL A 46 12.68 -5.58 -23.17
N HIS A 47 12.83 -6.24 -22.02
CA HIS A 47 13.73 -7.39 -21.86
C HIS A 47 13.46 -8.50 -22.87
N SER A 48 12.18 -8.83 -23.11
CA SER A 48 11.81 -9.82 -24.13
C SER A 48 12.19 -9.39 -25.55
N LEU A 49 12.18 -8.10 -25.86
CA LEU A 49 12.62 -7.60 -27.18
C LEU A 49 14.14 -7.66 -27.34
N TRP A 50 14.90 -7.53 -26.25
CA TRP A 50 16.36 -7.67 -26.25
C TRP A 50 16.83 -9.12 -26.36
N ASP A 51 16.07 -10.06 -25.80
CA ASP A 51 16.35 -11.49 -25.86
C ASP A 51 15.95 -12.14 -27.20
N THR A 52 15.18 -11.42 -28.05
CA THR A 52 14.75 -11.93 -29.35
C THR A 52 15.90 -11.89 -30.37
N THR A 53 16.00 -12.93 -31.22
CA THR A 53 17.01 -12.97 -32.30
C THR A 53 16.88 -11.78 -33.25
N ARG A 54 18.04 -11.30 -33.76
CA ARG A 54 18.13 -10.10 -34.62
C ARG A 54 17.29 -10.18 -35.89
N ASP A 55 17.11 -11.39 -36.41
CA ASP A 55 16.41 -11.62 -37.68
C ASP A 55 14.89 -11.50 -37.57
N ARG A 56 14.33 -11.39 -36.36
CA ARG A 56 12.89 -11.22 -36.20
C ARG A 56 12.46 -9.78 -36.49
N TYR A 57 11.34 -9.63 -37.19
CA TYR A 57 10.72 -8.33 -37.46
C TYR A 57 10.54 -7.45 -36.22
N THR A 58 10.21 -8.03 -35.06
CA THR A 58 10.07 -7.29 -33.80
C THR A 58 11.37 -6.61 -33.37
N ARG A 59 12.51 -7.26 -33.64
CA ARG A 59 13.83 -6.76 -33.28
C ARG A 59 14.29 -5.68 -34.26
N LEU A 60 14.08 -5.91 -35.56
CA LEU A 60 14.33 -4.91 -36.61
C LEU A 60 13.49 -3.65 -36.41
N ALA A 61 12.21 -3.80 -36.05
CA ALA A 61 11.32 -2.67 -35.77
C ALA A 61 11.78 -1.85 -34.55
N LEU A 62 12.28 -2.52 -33.50
CA LEU A 62 12.87 -1.84 -32.34
C LEU A 62 14.12 -1.05 -32.74
N GLU A 63 15.02 -1.65 -33.51
CA GLU A 63 16.26 -1.01 -33.96
C GLU A 63 15.99 0.18 -34.89
N SER A 64 15.02 0.05 -35.82
CA SER A 64 14.55 1.14 -36.66
C SER A 64 13.93 2.28 -35.83
N SER A 65 13.05 1.96 -34.87
CA SER A 65 12.48 2.98 -33.98
C SER A 65 13.55 3.67 -33.13
N ARG A 66 14.60 2.95 -32.71
CA ARG A 66 15.73 3.53 -31.99
C ARG A 66 16.53 4.49 -32.87
N GLN A 67 16.78 4.13 -34.13
CA GLN A 67 17.47 5.01 -35.08
C GLN A 67 16.70 6.31 -35.34
N LEU A 68 15.37 6.22 -35.51
CA LEU A 68 14.52 7.41 -35.63
C LEU A 68 14.62 8.31 -34.40
N ALA A 69 14.57 7.73 -33.19
CA ALA A 69 14.76 8.48 -31.95
C ALA A 69 16.12 9.18 -31.90
N LEU A 70 17.20 8.52 -32.34
CA LEU A 70 18.54 9.11 -32.40
C LEU A 70 18.64 10.26 -33.42
N GLN A 71 17.82 10.25 -34.46
CA GLN A 71 17.69 11.33 -35.44
C GLN A 71 16.80 12.49 -34.95
N GLY A 72 16.27 12.40 -33.73
CA GLY A 72 15.47 13.46 -33.10
C GLY A 72 13.96 13.25 -33.19
N ASP A 73 13.47 12.13 -33.71
CA ASP A 73 12.04 11.84 -33.75
C ASP A 73 11.49 11.51 -32.35
N THR A 74 10.61 12.37 -31.85
CA THR A 74 9.95 12.21 -30.54
C THR A 74 8.67 11.38 -30.61
N SER A 75 8.13 11.14 -31.82
CA SER A 75 6.87 10.44 -32.04
C SER A 75 7.03 8.92 -32.11
N CYS A 76 8.22 8.42 -32.42
CA CYS A 76 8.48 6.99 -32.50
C CYS A 76 8.34 6.29 -31.14
N TRP A 77 7.99 4.99 -31.17
CA TRP A 77 7.76 4.20 -29.95
C TRP A 77 8.94 4.24 -28.97
N PHE A 78 10.17 4.13 -29.48
CA PHE A 78 11.38 4.16 -28.65
C PHE A 78 11.55 5.48 -27.91
N ALA A 79 11.30 6.62 -28.57
CA ALA A 79 11.37 7.94 -27.94
C ALA A 79 10.27 8.14 -26.89
N GLN A 80 9.03 7.74 -27.20
CA GLN A 80 7.92 7.80 -26.24
C GLN A 80 8.19 6.96 -24.99
N MET A 81 8.66 5.72 -25.16
CA MET A 81 9.00 4.83 -24.04
C MET A 81 10.17 5.37 -23.22
N THR A 82 11.21 5.90 -23.88
CA THR A 82 12.36 6.50 -23.21
C THR A 82 11.91 7.70 -22.36
N SER A 83 11.08 8.58 -22.92
CA SER A 83 10.51 9.71 -22.18
C SER A 83 9.68 9.23 -20.98
N TRP A 84 8.80 8.25 -21.16
CA TRP A 84 7.98 7.70 -20.09
C TRP A 84 8.82 7.05 -18.98
N PHE A 85 9.90 6.35 -19.32
CA PHE A 85 10.83 5.82 -18.33
C PHE A 85 11.59 6.92 -17.59
N GLN A 86 11.99 7.98 -18.29
CA GLN A 86 12.65 9.14 -17.67
C GLN A 86 11.72 9.83 -16.65
N THR A 87 10.41 9.94 -16.91
CA THR A 87 9.48 10.51 -15.92
C THR A 87 9.38 9.68 -14.64
N HIS A 88 9.78 8.39 -14.67
CA HIS A 88 9.82 7.50 -13.51
C HIS A 88 11.24 7.32 -12.94
N GLY A 89 12.22 8.06 -13.47
CA GLY A 89 13.63 8.01 -13.04
C GLY A 89 14.41 6.81 -13.58
N PHE A 90 14.01 6.25 -14.72
CA PHE A 90 14.69 5.14 -15.38
C PHE A 90 15.24 5.54 -16.74
N THR A 91 16.33 4.91 -17.14
CA THR A 91 16.90 5.03 -18.49
C THR A 91 16.63 3.73 -19.24
N MET A 92 16.24 3.83 -20.52
CA MET A 92 15.93 2.69 -21.39
C MET A 92 17.05 1.63 -21.42
N ASP A 93 18.31 2.06 -21.33
CA ASP A 93 19.48 1.18 -21.37
C ASP A 93 19.83 0.56 -20.00
N ARG A 94 19.22 1.01 -18.91
CA ARG A 94 19.53 0.62 -17.52
C ARG A 94 18.28 0.26 -16.73
N LEU A 95 17.44 -0.60 -17.31
CA LEU A 95 16.24 -1.12 -16.65
C LEU A 95 16.61 -2.28 -15.69
N PRO A 96 15.88 -2.45 -14.57
CA PRO A 96 16.06 -3.62 -13.71
C PRO A 96 15.74 -4.91 -14.48
N PRO A 97 16.25 -6.08 -14.07
CA PRO A 97 16.88 -6.38 -12.77
C PRO A 97 18.17 -5.58 -12.54
N PHE A 98 18.31 -4.94 -11.37
CA PHE A 98 19.57 -4.24 -11.01
C PHE A 98 20.71 -5.27 -10.83
N GLN A 99 21.97 -4.85 -10.66
CA GLN A 99 23.07 -5.81 -10.48
C GLN A 99 22.79 -6.76 -9.29
N TYR A 100 22.45 -8.01 -9.57
CA TYR A 100 22.34 -9.09 -8.59
C TYR A 100 23.71 -9.78 -8.45
N SER A 101 24.13 -10.15 -7.24
CA SER A 101 25.37 -10.90 -7.04
C SER A 101 25.31 -12.26 -7.74
N LEU A 102 26.16 -12.45 -8.76
CA LEU A 102 26.33 -13.68 -9.54
C LEU A 102 27.23 -14.72 -8.83
N GLN A 103 27.38 -14.66 -7.51
CA GLN A 103 28.08 -15.72 -6.75
C GLN A 103 27.30 -17.04 -6.77
N THR A 104 26.05 -17.02 -7.24
CA THR A 104 25.19 -18.19 -7.44
C THR A 104 25.51 -18.82 -8.80
N PRO A 105 25.82 -20.13 -8.89
CA PRO A 105 26.29 -20.74 -10.12
C PRO A 105 25.25 -20.63 -11.24
N LEU A 106 25.64 -19.94 -12.32
CA LEU A 106 25.14 -19.99 -13.70
C LEU A 106 23.83 -20.79 -13.92
N MET A 107 22.73 -20.33 -13.35
CA MET A 107 21.39 -20.74 -13.77
C MET A 107 20.82 -19.63 -14.65
N TYR A 108 20.54 -19.95 -15.91
CA TYR A 108 19.80 -19.05 -16.79
C TYR A 108 18.42 -18.81 -16.17
N LEU A 109 18.16 -17.58 -15.73
CA LEU A 109 16.88 -17.20 -15.15
C LEU A 109 15.80 -17.27 -16.23
N THR A 110 14.69 -17.93 -15.93
CA THR A 110 13.54 -17.96 -16.83
C THR A 110 12.92 -16.56 -16.94
N ARG A 111 12.22 -16.28 -18.04
CA ARG A 111 11.47 -15.03 -18.23
C ARG A 111 10.53 -14.72 -17.07
N VAL A 112 9.92 -15.75 -16.47
CA VAL A 112 9.01 -15.59 -15.32
C VAL A 112 9.77 -15.15 -14.07
N GLU A 113 10.97 -15.68 -13.84
CA GLU A 113 11.83 -15.30 -12.72
C GLU A 113 12.35 -13.87 -12.88
N ILE A 114 12.80 -13.50 -14.08
CA ILE A 114 13.20 -12.12 -14.40
C ILE A 114 12.05 -11.14 -14.13
N THR A 115 10.84 -11.43 -14.59
CA THR A 115 9.67 -10.58 -14.30
C THR A 115 9.38 -10.47 -12.79
N ARG A 116 9.62 -11.53 -12.01
CA ARG A 116 9.46 -11.48 -10.54
C ARG A 116 10.51 -10.59 -9.89
N LEU A 117 11.77 -10.71 -10.29
CA LEU A 117 12.87 -9.88 -9.81
C LEU A 117 12.66 -8.40 -10.12
N ILE A 118 12.33 -8.09 -11.38
CA ILE A 118 11.96 -6.71 -11.81
C ILE A 118 10.88 -6.13 -10.91
N ARG A 119 9.83 -6.92 -10.65
CA ARG A 119 8.72 -6.48 -9.81
C ARG A 119 9.17 -6.23 -8.38
N GLN A 120 10.09 -7.03 -7.84
CA GLN A 120 10.58 -6.86 -6.48
C GLN A 120 11.44 -5.61 -6.35
N ASP A 121 12.39 -5.41 -7.27
CA ASP A 121 13.22 -4.20 -7.37
C ASP A 121 12.37 -2.93 -7.42
N LEU A 122 11.33 -2.94 -8.26
CA LEU A 122 10.43 -1.80 -8.40
C LEU A 122 9.68 -1.50 -7.10
N ILE A 123 9.23 -2.52 -6.37
CA ILE A 123 8.52 -2.34 -5.10
C ILE A 123 9.45 -1.83 -4.00
N GLU A 124 10.67 -2.37 -3.94
CA GLU A 124 11.69 -1.94 -3.00
C GLU A 124 12.08 -0.48 -3.22
N LEU A 125 12.34 -0.10 -4.48
CA LEU A 125 12.66 1.27 -4.86
C LEU A 125 11.52 2.24 -4.53
N ASP A 126 10.28 1.86 -4.83
CA ASP A 126 9.09 2.64 -4.48
C ASP A 126 8.98 2.81 -2.96
N THR A 127 9.13 1.73 -2.19
CA THR A 127 9.08 1.79 -0.72
C THR A 127 10.16 2.70 -0.15
N ARG A 128 11.39 2.64 -0.71
CA ARG A 128 12.48 3.51 -0.32
C ARG A 128 12.17 4.98 -0.61
N ARG A 129 11.71 5.30 -1.83
CA ARG A 129 11.35 6.66 -2.27
C ARG A 129 10.14 7.23 -1.52
N THR A 130 9.19 6.40 -1.08
CA THR A 130 7.99 6.88 -0.39
C THR A 130 8.18 6.99 1.12
N TRP A 131 8.86 6.03 1.75
CA TRP A 131 8.86 5.90 3.21
C TRP A 131 10.22 6.11 3.86
N ILE A 132 11.30 5.60 3.26
CA ILE A 132 12.63 5.59 3.89
C ILE A 132 13.36 6.91 3.64
N GLU A 133 13.55 7.25 2.37
CA GLU A 133 14.28 8.43 1.89
C GLU A 133 13.38 9.24 0.94
N PRO A 134 12.32 9.89 1.46
CA PRO A 134 11.42 10.65 0.63
C PRO A 134 12.08 11.94 0.13
N THR A 135 11.90 12.23 -1.15
CA THR A 135 12.43 13.45 -1.79
C THR A 135 11.81 14.73 -1.22
N GLN A 136 10.62 14.63 -0.65
CA GLN A 136 9.88 15.72 -0.02
C GLN A 136 9.51 15.35 1.41
N GLU A 137 9.32 16.36 2.25
CA GLU A 137 8.83 16.13 3.62
C GLU A 137 7.45 15.45 3.61
N LEU A 138 7.32 14.41 4.42
CA LEU A 138 6.05 13.69 4.54
C LEU A 138 5.03 14.56 5.27
N GLY A 139 3.82 14.64 4.72
CA GLY A 139 2.70 15.27 5.42
C GLY A 139 2.46 14.60 6.79
N THR A 140 1.92 15.35 7.75
CA THR A 140 1.82 14.95 9.16
C THR A 140 1.24 13.54 9.37
N LYS A 141 0.23 13.14 8.58
CA LYS A 141 -0.36 11.78 8.65
C LYS A 141 0.57 10.69 8.17
N MET A 142 1.30 10.93 7.08
CA MET A 142 2.28 9.97 6.57
C MET A 142 3.47 9.85 7.51
N ALA A 143 3.93 10.97 8.07
CA ALA A 143 4.99 10.98 9.09
C ALA A 143 4.58 10.18 10.34
N PHE A 144 3.39 10.44 10.89
CA PHE A 144 2.84 9.68 12.01
C PHE A 144 2.76 8.18 11.71
N TYR A 145 2.19 7.83 10.55
CA TYR A 145 2.06 6.43 10.13
C TYR A 145 3.43 5.75 10.00
N ARG A 146 4.40 6.41 9.35
CA ARG A 146 5.77 5.91 9.20
C ARG A 146 6.42 5.60 10.55
N GLU A 147 6.29 6.51 11.51
CA GLU A 147 6.97 6.42 12.81
C GLU A 147 6.31 5.40 13.76
N HIS A 148 4.98 5.31 13.74
CA HIS A 148 4.25 4.57 14.78
C HIS A 148 3.62 3.27 14.30
N LEU A 149 3.38 3.09 13.00
CA LEU A 149 2.47 2.05 12.49
C LEU A 149 3.02 1.26 11.30
N LEU A 150 3.92 1.85 10.51
CA LEU A 150 4.54 1.20 9.36
C LEU A 150 5.50 0.12 9.85
N ILE A 151 5.35 -1.09 9.30
CA ILE A 151 6.24 -2.22 9.58
C ILE A 151 6.99 -2.54 8.29
N LEU A 152 8.31 -2.40 8.32
CA LEU A 152 9.19 -2.76 7.22
C LEU A 152 9.95 -4.04 7.55
N THR A 153 10.18 -4.87 6.53
CA THR A 153 11.16 -5.96 6.60
C THR A 153 12.59 -5.40 6.57
N THR A 154 13.57 -6.23 6.94
CA THR A 154 15.00 -5.89 6.82
C THR A 154 15.40 -5.47 5.40
N ASP A 155 14.70 -6.03 4.41
CA ASP A 155 14.97 -5.82 2.99
C ASP A 155 14.14 -4.67 2.41
N GLY A 156 13.56 -3.81 3.26
CA GLY A 156 12.86 -2.60 2.81
C GLY A 156 11.46 -2.81 2.25
N PHE A 157 10.84 -3.99 2.41
CA PHE A 157 9.44 -4.22 2.00
C PHE A 157 8.43 -3.90 3.10
N VAL A 158 7.32 -3.28 2.72
CA VAL A 158 6.17 -3.09 3.61
C VAL A 158 5.54 -4.43 4.00
N THR A 159 5.42 -4.66 5.30
CA THR A 159 4.75 -5.82 5.88
C THR A 159 3.28 -5.50 6.14
N ARG A 160 2.39 -6.38 5.69
CA ARG A 160 0.95 -6.23 5.94
C ARG A 160 0.65 -6.43 7.44
N PRO A 161 -0.10 -5.53 8.09
CA PRO A 161 -0.48 -5.68 9.49
C PRO A 161 -1.29 -6.97 9.74
N SER A 162 -1.06 -7.63 10.88
CA SER A 162 -1.65 -8.94 11.21
C SER A 162 -3.20 -8.96 11.24
N TYR A 163 -3.85 -7.84 11.57
CA TYR A 163 -5.31 -7.75 11.60
C TYR A 163 -5.97 -7.89 10.22
N MET A 164 -5.24 -7.60 9.14
CA MET A 164 -5.71 -7.78 7.77
C MET A 164 -5.75 -9.26 7.35
N ASP A 165 -4.99 -10.09 8.04
CA ASP A 165 -4.83 -11.52 7.77
C ASP A 165 -5.72 -12.37 8.66
N THR A 166 -6.11 -11.81 9.80
CA THR A 166 -6.94 -12.47 10.80
C THR A 166 -8.42 -12.38 10.41
N HIS A 167 -9.16 -13.47 10.62
CA HIS A 167 -10.61 -13.47 10.41
C HIS A 167 -11.32 -12.70 11.53
N LEU A 168 -11.43 -11.39 11.35
CA LEU A 168 -12.13 -10.48 12.24
C LEU A 168 -13.52 -10.14 11.70
N SER A 169 -14.46 -9.86 12.62
CA SER A 169 -15.74 -9.26 12.22
C SER A 169 -15.49 -7.89 11.59
N HIS A 170 -16.39 -7.45 10.72
CA HIS A 170 -16.27 -6.17 10.03
C HIS A 170 -16.11 -4.99 11.02
N ALA A 171 -16.82 -5.02 12.16
CA ALA A 171 -16.73 -3.99 13.19
C ALA A 171 -15.32 -3.91 13.81
N LEU A 172 -14.72 -5.05 14.17
CA LEU A 172 -13.38 -5.09 14.77
C LEU A 172 -12.31 -4.63 13.76
N ARG A 173 -12.40 -5.10 12.51
CA ARG A 173 -11.50 -4.66 11.44
C ARG A 173 -11.59 -3.16 11.20
N CYS A 174 -12.81 -2.60 11.20
CA CYS A 174 -12.99 -1.16 11.05
C CYS A 174 -12.42 -0.39 12.25
N ALA A 175 -12.61 -0.86 13.48
CA ALA A 175 -12.06 -0.19 14.67
C ALA A 175 -10.53 -0.09 14.60
N ILE A 176 -9.85 -1.19 14.29
CA ILE A 176 -8.39 -1.23 14.14
C ILE A 176 -7.95 -0.37 12.94
N GLY A 177 -8.56 -0.55 11.77
CA GLY A 177 -8.17 0.15 10.55
C GLY A 177 -8.41 1.67 10.60
N GLN A 178 -9.50 2.11 11.22
CA GLN A 178 -9.76 3.54 11.40
C GLN A 178 -8.74 4.19 12.31
N LEU A 179 -8.31 3.50 13.38
CA LEU A 179 -7.25 3.97 14.24
C LEU A 179 -5.92 4.07 13.48
N ARG A 180 -5.54 3.03 12.74
CA ARG A 180 -4.26 2.99 11.99
C ARG A 180 -4.16 4.05 10.89
N THR A 181 -5.28 4.40 10.28
CA THR A 181 -5.33 5.39 9.18
C THR A 181 -5.67 6.81 9.65
N SER A 182 -5.66 7.07 10.95
CA SER A 182 -6.10 8.33 11.55
C SER A 182 -7.46 8.81 11.02
N SER A 183 -8.39 7.86 10.87
CA SER A 183 -9.77 8.05 10.41
C SER A 183 -10.80 8.08 11.55
N HIS A 184 -10.33 8.17 12.80
CA HIS A 184 -11.12 8.33 14.02
C HIS A 184 -11.56 9.79 14.25
N GLN A 185 -12.26 10.03 15.36
CA GLN A 185 -12.82 11.35 15.74
C GLN A 185 -12.16 11.94 17.00
N LEU A 186 -10.90 11.56 17.26
CA LEU A 186 -10.12 12.10 18.40
C LEU A 186 -9.72 13.56 18.12
N GLU A 187 -9.52 14.34 19.19
CA GLU A 187 -9.18 15.76 19.09
C GLU A 187 -7.90 16.03 18.31
N ILE A 188 -6.94 15.11 18.30
CA ILE A 188 -5.74 15.26 17.46
C ILE A 188 -6.09 15.47 15.97
N GLU A 189 -7.16 14.84 15.50
CA GLU A 189 -7.67 14.95 14.14
C GLU A 189 -8.75 16.03 14.00
N THR A 190 -9.76 16.04 14.88
CA THR A 190 -10.89 16.98 14.76
C THR A 190 -10.50 18.41 15.10
N GLY A 191 -9.64 18.61 16.10
CA GLY A 191 -9.08 19.92 16.45
C GLY A 191 -8.18 20.48 15.34
N ARG A 192 -7.52 19.61 14.56
CA ARG A 192 -6.71 20.02 13.39
C ARG A 192 -7.56 20.75 12.35
N PHE A 193 -8.75 20.25 12.05
CA PHE A 193 -9.67 20.89 11.08
C PHE A 193 -10.23 22.22 11.59
N ARG A 194 -10.19 22.46 12.90
CA ARG A 194 -10.59 23.72 13.55
C ARG A 194 -9.42 24.69 13.73
N GLY A 195 -8.21 24.33 13.32
CA GLY A 195 -7.02 25.15 13.51
C GLY A 195 -6.48 25.19 14.95
N VAL A 196 -6.90 24.28 15.82
CA VAL A 196 -6.44 24.24 17.21
C VAL A 196 -4.99 23.70 17.25
N PRO A 197 -4.03 24.34 17.94
CA PRO A 197 -2.68 23.82 18.12
C PRO A 197 -2.67 22.45 18.80
N ALA A 198 -1.72 21.57 18.45
CA ALA A 198 -1.70 20.18 18.94
C ALA A 198 -1.80 20.05 20.47
N ASN A 199 -1.07 20.89 21.21
CA ASN A 199 -1.05 20.90 22.67
C ASN A 199 -2.41 21.28 23.29
N ASN A 200 -3.27 21.99 22.54
CA ASN A 200 -4.57 22.45 23.01
C ASN A 200 -5.72 21.52 22.57
N ARG A 201 -5.41 20.42 21.87
CA ARG A 201 -6.39 19.41 21.42
C ARG A 201 -6.71 18.44 22.57
N ILE A 202 -7.16 18.98 23.70
CA ILE A 202 -7.33 18.26 24.96
C ILE A 202 -8.42 17.19 24.87
N CYS A 203 -8.18 16.04 25.50
CA CYS A 203 -9.14 14.97 25.67
C CYS A 203 -10.46 15.47 26.24
N ARG A 204 -11.56 15.12 25.56
CA ARG A 204 -12.91 15.51 25.97
C ARG A 204 -13.42 14.76 27.19
N LEU A 205 -12.74 13.68 27.61
CA LEU A 205 -13.17 12.83 28.70
C LEU A 205 -12.39 13.12 29.98
N CYS A 206 -11.06 13.07 29.92
CA CYS A 206 -10.24 13.33 31.11
C CYS A 206 -9.90 14.80 31.32
N HIS A 207 -9.90 15.62 30.26
CA HIS A 207 -9.52 17.04 30.30
C HIS A 207 -8.08 17.36 30.77
N LEU A 208 -7.19 16.37 30.82
CA LEU A 208 -5.83 16.53 31.33
C LEU A 208 -4.78 16.75 30.22
N GLU A 209 -4.84 15.94 29.17
CA GLU A 209 -3.79 15.88 28.13
C GLU A 209 -4.40 15.95 26.72
N PRO A 210 -3.60 16.24 25.67
CA PRO A 210 -4.04 16.12 24.29
C PRO A 210 -4.60 14.73 23.94
N GLU A 211 -5.73 14.67 23.22
CA GLU A 211 -6.38 13.42 22.79
C GLU A 211 -5.65 12.81 21.57
N THR A 212 -4.42 12.35 21.79
CA THR A 212 -3.67 11.54 20.82
C THR A 212 -4.17 10.10 20.80
N GLU A 213 -3.83 9.35 19.76
CA GLU A 213 -4.09 7.92 19.66
C GLU A 213 -3.47 7.16 20.85
N LEU A 214 -2.25 7.56 21.26
CA LEU A 214 -1.58 6.99 22.42
C LEU A 214 -2.33 7.31 23.72
N HIS A 215 -2.74 8.56 23.94
CA HIS A 215 -3.51 8.92 25.12
C HIS A 215 -4.84 8.15 25.16
N TYR A 216 -5.55 8.11 24.03
CA TYR A 216 -6.83 7.43 23.89
C TYR A 216 -6.75 5.93 24.23
N ILE A 217 -5.67 5.25 23.85
CA ILE A 217 -5.50 3.80 24.03
C ILE A 217 -4.82 3.46 25.37
N CYS A 218 -3.80 4.21 25.77
CA CYS A 218 -2.90 3.81 26.85
C CYS A 218 -3.06 4.66 28.12
N HIS A 219 -3.36 5.95 28.02
CA HIS A 219 -3.16 6.87 29.16
C HIS A 219 -4.44 7.49 29.73
N CYS A 220 -5.52 7.56 28.96
CA CYS A 220 -6.75 8.21 29.42
C CYS A 220 -7.29 7.52 30.68
N THR A 221 -7.40 8.27 31.79
CA THR A 221 -7.79 7.73 33.10
C THR A 221 -9.19 7.13 33.10
N VAL A 222 -10.09 7.66 32.27
CA VAL A 222 -11.48 7.18 32.13
C VAL A 222 -11.55 5.71 31.70
N TYR A 223 -10.59 5.24 30.90
CA TYR A 223 -10.59 3.85 30.44
C TYR A 223 -9.82 2.89 31.35
N TYR A 224 -9.55 3.26 32.61
CA TYR A 224 -8.83 2.41 33.57
C TYR A 224 -9.49 1.03 33.73
N GLU A 225 -10.81 1.00 33.96
CA GLU A 225 -11.56 -0.26 34.14
C GLU A 225 -11.60 -1.10 32.86
N ILE A 226 -11.78 -0.45 31.70
CA ILE A 226 -11.76 -1.13 30.40
C ILE A 226 -10.38 -1.76 30.20
N ARG A 227 -9.30 -1.01 30.41
CA ARG A 227 -7.93 -1.54 30.31
C ARG A 227 -7.67 -2.70 31.27
N GLY A 228 -8.23 -2.68 32.48
CA GLY A 228 -8.16 -3.80 33.42
C GLY A 228 -8.78 -5.09 32.89
N ARG A 229 -9.92 -5.00 32.19
CA ARG A 229 -10.55 -6.17 31.53
C ARG A 229 -9.74 -6.71 30.37
N PHE A 230 -8.97 -5.85 29.69
CA PHE A 230 -8.04 -6.22 28.62
C PHE A 230 -6.57 -6.17 29.06
N HIS A 231 -6.27 -6.52 30.32
CA HIS A 231 -4.91 -6.44 30.87
C HIS A 231 -3.87 -7.23 30.07
N CYS A 232 -4.27 -8.26 29.31
CA CYS A 232 -3.39 -9.00 28.41
C CYS A 232 -2.71 -8.11 27.35
N LEU A 233 -3.35 -7.02 26.91
CA LEU A 233 -2.78 -6.02 25.98
C LEU A 233 -1.65 -5.19 26.62
N PHE A 234 -1.63 -5.09 27.95
CA PHE A 234 -0.79 -4.15 28.69
C PHE A 234 0.10 -4.85 29.72
N ARG A 235 0.32 -6.18 29.60
CA ARG A 235 1.14 -6.96 30.55
C ARG A 235 2.56 -6.41 30.71
N GLU A 236 3.14 -5.94 29.62
CA GLU A 236 4.48 -5.35 29.59
C GLU A 236 4.48 -3.83 29.88
N GLY A 237 3.38 -3.32 30.43
CA GLY A 237 3.16 -1.91 30.69
C GLY A 237 2.71 -1.11 29.47
N PHE A 238 2.62 0.21 29.65
CA PHE A 238 2.29 1.13 28.58
C PHE A 238 3.53 1.38 27.71
N GLY A 239 3.51 0.84 26.51
CA GLY A 239 4.55 1.05 25.50
C GLY A 239 4.17 2.08 24.45
N PRO A 240 5.02 2.27 23.42
CA PRO A 240 4.65 3.07 22.26
C PRO A 240 3.41 2.46 21.57
N LEU A 241 2.68 3.30 20.83
CA LEU A 241 1.48 2.88 20.10
C LEU A 241 1.74 1.66 19.22
N SER A 242 2.91 1.57 18.58
CA SER A 242 3.34 0.46 17.73
C SER A 242 3.25 -0.90 18.43
N ARG A 243 3.58 -0.96 19.73
CA ARG A 243 3.54 -2.19 20.53
C ARG A 243 2.10 -2.69 20.68
N VAL A 244 1.19 -1.83 21.10
CA VAL A 244 -0.22 -2.19 21.30
C VAL A 244 -0.86 -2.58 19.97
N MET A 245 -0.54 -1.86 18.90
CA MET A 245 -1.08 -2.13 17.56
C MET A 245 -0.53 -3.43 16.94
N SER A 246 0.61 -3.92 17.42
CA SER A 246 1.24 -5.16 16.95
C SER A 246 0.92 -6.37 17.85
N PHE A 247 0.00 -6.24 18.80
CA PHE A 247 -0.38 -7.32 19.71
C PHE A 247 -0.82 -8.58 18.97
N GLU A 248 -0.41 -9.76 19.44
CA GLU A 248 -0.62 -11.02 18.72
C GLU A 248 -2.11 -11.34 18.53
N ASP A 249 -2.93 -11.21 19.59
CA ASP A 249 -4.37 -11.41 19.50
C ASP A 249 -5.08 -10.14 19.01
N GLN A 250 -5.12 -9.99 17.70
CA GLN A 250 -5.82 -8.90 17.01
C GLN A 250 -7.34 -8.88 17.26
N ARG A 251 -7.95 -10.00 17.68
CA ARG A 251 -9.36 -10.04 18.06
C ARG A 251 -9.54 -9.35 19.41
N CYS A 252 -8.67 -9.64 20.37
CA CYS A 252 -8.64 -8.96 21.67
C CYS A 252 -8.42 -7.44 21.49
N LEU A 253 -7.42 -7.04 20.69
CA LEU A 253 -7.19 -5.63 20.36
C LEU A 253 -8.43 -4.98 19.75
N GLY A 254 -9.05 -5.64 18.77
CA GLY A 254 -10.26 -5.13 18.13
C GLY A 254 -11.43 -4.96 19.11
N LEU A 255 -11.59 -5.89 20.06
CA LEU A 255 -12.66 -5.83 21.07
C LEU A 255 -12.43 -4.67 22.02
N TYR A 256 -11.19 -4.50 22.49
CA TYR A 256 -10.78 -3.36 23.31
C TYR A 256 -11.10 -2.03 22.61
N LEU A 257 -10.63 -1.85 21.37
CA LEU A 257 -10.87 -0.61 20.62
C LEU A 257 -12.36 -0.35 20.38
N LEU A 258 -13.14 -1.39 20.12
CA LEU A 258 -14.59 -1.27 19.92
C LEU A 258 -15.30 -0.85 21.22
N GLU A 259 -14.85 -1.38 22.36
CA GLU A 259 -15.42 -1.06 23.66
C GLU A 259 -15.11 0.37 24.09
N VAL A 260 -13.85 0.79 23.99
CA VAL A 260 -13.45 2.18 24.22
C VAL A 260 -14.20 3.14 23.30
N HIS A 261 -14.40 2.75 22.03
CA HIS A 261 -15.15 3.55 21.07
C HIS A 261 -16.63 3.71 21.46
N ARG A 262 -17.27 2.63 21.94
CA ARG A 262 -18.66 2.68 22.42
C ARG A 262 -18.80 3.58 23.62
N ASP A 263 -17.92 3.42 24.61
CA ASP A 263 -17.92 4.22 25.84
C ASP A 263 -17.80 5.72 25.53
N ARG A 264 -16.87 6.08 24.63
CA ARG A 264 -16.69 7.44 24.15
C ARG A 264 -17.93 8.03 23.45
N ASP A 265 -18.67 7.22 22.71
CA ASP A 265 -19.87 7.67 22.00
C ASP A 265 -21.11 7.75 22.92
N THR A 266 -21.14 6.99 24.02
CA THR A 266 -22.21 7.03 25.02
C THR A 266 -22.10 8.22 25.97
N LEU A 267 -20.91 8.79 26.16
CA LEU A 267 -20.70 9.97 27.00
C LEU A 267 -21.15 11.25 26.26
N PRO A 268 -21.84 12.20 26.93
CA PRO A 268 -22.52 13.30 26.27
C PRO A 268 -21.57 14.17 25.45
N ARG A 269 -21.87 14.30 24.15
CA ARG A 269 -21.29 15.33 23.28
C ARG A 269 -21.63 16.70 23.87
N ARG A 270 -20.64 17.58 24.07
CA ARG A 270 -20.89 19.00 24.36
C ARG A 270 -21.94 19.53 23.37
N ALA A 271 -22.95 20.22 23.89
CA ALA A 271 -23.95 20.92 23.10
C ALA A 271 -23.24 21.95 22.20
N GLY A 272 -23.03 21.58 20.95
CA GLY A 272 -22.28 22.37 19.99
C GLY A 272 -22.24 21.68 18.63
N GLY A 273 -23.24 21.97 17.80
CA GLY A 273 -23.27 21.62 16.38
C GLY A 273 -23.70 20.19 16.07
N ARG A 274 -25.00 19.99 15.85
CA ARG A 274 -25.50 18.87 15.04
C ARG A 274 -24.89 18.98 13.64
N GLN A 275 -23.82 18.23 13.35
CA GLN A 275 -23.65 17.68 12.01
C GLN A 275 -24.24 16.27 12.02
N SER A 276 -25.52 16.22 11.67
CA SER A 276 -26.23 15.00 11.33
C SER A 276 -25.50 14.32 10.19
N GLN A 277 -24.84 13.19 10.48
CA GLN A 277 -24.25 12.31 9.49
C GLN A 277 -25.34 11.44 8.83
N ARG A 278 -26.42 12.08 8.36
CA ARG A 278 -27.50 11.46 7.57
C ARG A 278 -27.55 11.92 6.11
N GLN A 279 -26.64 12.76 5.63
CA GLN A 279 -26.57 13.15 4.21
C GLN A 279 -25.39 12.46 3.49
N ILE A 280 -25.30 11.13 3.56
CA ILE A 280 -24.47 10.32 2.64
C ILE A 280 -25.34 9.23 1.99
N THR A 281 -26.54 9.59 1.58
CA THR A 281 -27.34 8.89 0.57
C THR A 281 -28.29 9.95 0.03
N ASP A 282 -28.46 9.98 -1.29
CA ASP A 282 -29.26 10.92 -2.09
C ASP A 282 -28.42 12.06 -2.71
N PHE A 283 -28.53 12.36 -4.01
CA PHE A 283 -29.15 11.68 -5.16
C PHE A 283 -28.58 12.41 -6.40
N PHE A 284 -28.58 11.73 -7.53
CA PHE A 284 -28.16 12.25 -8.83
C PHE A 284 -28.91 13.53 -9.26
N THR A 285 -28.19 14.55 -9.75
CA THR A 285 -28.56 15.37 -10.92
C THR A 285 -27.30 15.99 -11.56
N PRO A 286 -27.27 16.24 -12.88
CA PRO A 286 -26.07 16.56 -13.66
C PRO A 286 -25.89 18.07 -13.93
N ASP A 287 -24.77 18.38 -14.61
CA ASP A 287 -24.35 19.67 -15.22
C ASP A 287 -23.48 20.59 -14.32
N THR A 288 -22.44 21.29 -14.80
CA THR A 288 -21.76 21.46 -16.10
C THR A 288 -20.35 22.05 -15.84
N ASP A 289 -19.43 21.84 -16.79
CA ASP A 289 -18.16 22.51 -17.13
C ASP A 289 -17.44 23.48 -16.17
N HIS A 290 -16.12 23.28 -16.00
CA HIS A 290 -15.07 24.14 -16.61
C HIS A 290 -13.63 23.74 -16.21
N SER A 291 -12.71 24.08 -17.11
CA SER A 291 -11.31 23.71 -17.36
C SER A 291 -10.22 24.52 -16.63
N SER A 292 -9.03 23.92 -16.43
CA SER A 292 -7.63 24.45 -16.49
C SER A 292 -6.69 23.65 -15.55
N ILE A 293 -5.73 22.84 -16.04
CA ILE A 293 -4.32 23.08 -16.45
C ILE A 293 -3.46 23.84 -15.42
N HIS A 294 -2.44 23.16 -14.85
CA HIS A 294 -1.04 23.62 -14.82
C HIS A 294 -0.06 22.54 -14.30
N THR A 295 1.07 22.47 -15.01
CA THR A 295 2.26 21.61 -14.89
C THR A 295 3.31 22.19 -13.94
N HIS A 296 4.12 21.38 -13.26
CA HIS A 296 5.54 21.69 -12.99
C HIS A 296 6.37 20.43 -12.75
N SER A 297 7.49 20.38 -13.47
CA SER A 297 8.52 19.34 -13.52
C SER A 297 9.65 19.65 -12.56
N SER A 298 10.29 18.63 -11.97
CA SER A 298 11.71 18.71 -11.58
C SER A 298 12.37 17.33 -11.62
N VAL A 299 13.52 17.30 -12.28
CA VAL A 299 14.40 16.15 -12.55
C VAL A 299 15.50 16.16 -11.49
N HIS A 300 15.79 15.03 -10.85
CA HIS A 300 17.09 14.83 -10.19
C HIS A 300 17.61 13.39 -10.32
N ILE A 301 18.94 13.34 -10.38
CA ILE A 301 19.83 12.27 -10.81
C ILE A 301 20.02 11.25 -9.69
N HIS A 302 19.85 9.95 -9.97
CA HIS A 302 20.11 8.87 -9.01
C HIS A 302 21.54 8.32 -9.13
N THR A 303 22.23 8.30 -7.98
CA THR A 303 23.43 7.49 -7.72
C THR A 303 23.04 6.02 -7.50
N ALA A 304 23.98 5.12 -7.81
CA ALA A 304 23.79 3.68 -7.99
C ALA A 304 22.95 3.00 -6.89
N THR A 305 21.86 2.35 -7.30
CA THR A 305 20.96 1.58 -6.42
C THR A 305 21.36 0.11 -6.47
N THR A 306 21.92 -0.41 -5.37
CA THR A 306 22.19 -1.84 -5.16
C THR A 306 20.86 -2.57 -4.90
N GLY A 307 20.57 -3.62 -5.66
CA GLY A 307 19.36 -4.45 -5.49
C GLY A 307 19.49 -5.51 -4.39
N THR A 308 18.40 -6.23 -4.10
CA THR A 308 18.35 -7.34 -3.13
C THR A 308 18.95 -8.65 -3.69
N LEU A 309 19.42 -9.57 -2.83
CA LEU A 309 19.97 -10.88 -3.30
C LEU A 309 18.87 -11.81 -3.84
N ILE A 310 19.17 -12.62 -4.86
CA ILE A 310 18.20 -13.52 -5.54
C ILE A 310 17.53 -14.49 -4.55
N ASP A 311 18.31 -15.15 -3.69
CA ASP A 311 17.77 -16.09 -2.71
C ASP A 311 16.80 -15.40 -1.74
N ARG A 312 17.14 -14.16 -1.35
CA ARG A 312 16.30 -13.34 -0.49
C ARG A 312 15.03 -12.87 -1.19
N ALA A 313 15.12 -12.48 -2.45
CA ALA A 313 13.98 -12.15 -3.29
C ALA A 313 13.03 -13.37 -3.43
N VAL A 314 13.57 -14.58 -3.59
CA VAL A 314 12.76 -15.82 -3.62
C VAL A 314 12.06 -16.08 -2.29
N GLU A 315 12.75 -15.92 -1.16
CA GLU A 315 12.15 -16.03 0.19
C GLU A 315 11.02 -15.03 0.41
N LEU A 316 11.25 -13.76 0.09
CA LEU A 316 10.24 -12.70 0.17
C LEU A 316 9.04 -12.96 -0.75
N GLY A 317 9.30 -13.51 -1.94
CA GLY A 317 8.25 -13.94 -2.87
C GLY A 317 7.39 -15.08 -2.32
N ARG A 318 7.98 -15.99 -1.54
CA ARG A 318 7.27 -17.07 -0.82
C ARG A 318 6.54 -16.55 0.42
N ALA A 319 7.11 -15.56 1.11
CA ALA A 319 6.52 -14.90 2.28
C ALA A 319 5.36 -13.95 1.93
N ARG A 320 5.30 -13.44 0.68
CA ARG A 320 4.15 -12.68 0.16
C ARG A 320 2.92 -13.58 0.09
N ARG A 321 2.03 -13.41 1.06
CA ARG A 321 0.77 -14.16 1.17
C ARG A 321 -0.12 -13.90 -0.06
N PRO A 322 -0.88 -14.92 -0.52
CA PRO A 322 -1.72 -14.79 -1.69
C PRO A 322 -2.70 -13.62 -1.55
N ARG A 323 -2.81 -12.77 -2.59
CA ARG A 323 -3.95 -11.85 -2.71
C ARG A 323 -5.23 -12.66 -2.55
N VAL A 324 -6.16 -12.19 -1.71
CA VAL A 324 -7.52 -12.74 -1.63
C VAL A 324 -8.13 -12.62 -3.03
N ARG A 325 -8.14 -13.73 -3.77
CA ARG A 325 -8.80 -13.82 -5.07
C ARG A 325 -10.29 -13.91 -4.81
N GLY A 326 -11.01 -12.83 -5.09
CA GLY A 326 -12.44 -12.92 -5.40
C GLY A 326 -12.64 -13.93 -6.54
N ALA A 327 -13.51 -14.90 -6.30
CA ALA A 327 -14.08 -15.85 -7.26
C ALA A 327 -13.09 -16.57 -8.19
N THR A 328 -12.44 -17.65 -7.71
CA THR A 328 -11.81 -18.64 -8.61
C THR A 328 -12.68 -19.88 -8.77
N GLN A 329 -13.80 -19.74 -9.48
CA GLN A 329 -14.63 -20.88 -9.93
C GLN A 329 -13.95 -21.69 -11.06
N TYR A 330 -12.70 -21.35 -11.43
CA TYR A 330 -11.98 -21.94 -12.55
C TYR A 330 -11.12 -23.17 -12.20
N ARG A 331 -10.82 -23.42 -10.92
CA ARG A 331 -9.94 -24.53 -10.50
C ARG A 331 -10.55 -25.93 -10.67
N ARG A 332 -11.89 -26.05 -10.55
CA ARG A 332 -12.59 -27.34 -10.66
C ARG A 332 -12.74 -27.85 -12.10
N ARG A 333 -12.79 -26.96 -13.11
CA ARG A 333 -12.88 -27.34 -14.54
C ARG A 333 -11.56 -27.89 -15.07
N LEU A 334 -10.42 -27.34 -14.63
CA LEU A 334 -9.09 -27.81 -15.05
C LEU A 334 -8.73 -29.15 -14.40
N GLN A 335 -9.05 -29.34 -13.11
CA GLN A 335 -8.84 -30.63 -12.43
C GLN A 335 -9.69 -31.78 -13.02
N ARG A 336 -10.91 -31.50 -13.50
CA ARG A 336 -11.73 -32.51 -14.22
C ARG A 336 -11.17 -32.85 -15.60
N LYS A 337 -10.64 -31.88 -16.35
CA LYS A 337 -9.98 -32.15 -17.64
C LYS A 337 -8.69 -32.96 -17.47
N ILE A 338 -7.92 -32.69 -16.41
CA ILE A 338 -6.68 -33.44 -16.11
C ILE A 338 -6.99 -34.91 -15.72
N ARG A 339 -8.05 -35.16 -14.93
CA ARG A 339 -8.47 -36.54 -14.61
C ARG A 339 -8.98 -37.33 -15.83
N ALA A 340 -9.63 -36.68 -16.79
CA ALA A 340 -10.10 -37.34 -18.02
C ALA A 340 -8.95 -37.73 -18.97
N VAL A 341 -7.81 -37.04 -18.89
CA VAL A 341 -6.61 -37.34 -19.67
C VAL A 341 -5.75 -38.43 -19.01
N LEU A 342 -5.69 -38.48 -17.67
CA LEU A 342 -4.86 -39.44 -16.94
C LEU A 342 -5.45 -40.86 -16.85
N PHE A 343 -6.72 -41.08 -17.22
CA PHE A 343 -7.38 -42.39 -17.17
C PHE A 343 -7.71 -43.02 -18.54
N ARG A 344 -7.22 -42.46 -19.65
CA ARG A 344 -7.19 -43.21 -20.92
C ARG A 344 -5.91 -44.04 -20.98
N ARG A 345 -5.95 -45.24 -20.39
CA ARG A 345 -5.01 -46.30 -20.77
C ARG A 345 -5.43 -46.85 -22.14
N PRO A 346 -4.53 -47.00 -23.12
CA PRO A 346 -4.74 -47.95 -24.19
C PRO A 346 -4.52 -49.35 -23.62
N GLU A 347 -5.55 -50.18 -23.63
CA GLU A 347 -5.39 -51.62 -23.47
C GLU A 347 -4.60 -52.13 -24.66
N CYS A 348 -3.40 -52.65 -24.40
CA CYS A 348 -2.72 -53.55 -25.32
C CYS A 348 -3.49 -54.88 -25.35
N ARG A 349 -3.98 -55.25 -26.53
CA ARG A 349 -3.86 -56.60 -27.07
C ARG A 349 -3.46 -56.51 -28.53
#